data_AF-A0A537FPD8-F1
#
_entry.id   AF-A0A537FPD8-F1
#
_cell.length_a   1.000
_cell.length_b   1.000
_cell.length_c   1.000
_cell.angle_alpha   90.00
_cell.angle_beta   90.00
_cell.angle_gamma   90.00
#
_symmetry.space_group_name_H-M   'P 1'
#
loop_
_entity.id
_entity.type
_entity.pdbx_description
1 polymer ?
#
loop_
_entity_poly.entity_id
_entity_poly.type
_entity_poly.pdbx_seq_one_letter_code
_entity_poly.pdbx_strand_id
1 'polypeptide(L)'
;MDKQSTIRSIRSSYKIDQVENGWTVSTGDGNMFVFAEARELAEWFCLIVGVPMAGKKEQDDPLESEIRKLVKSYNIVAEDVDKRFLASHVRA
;
A
#
# COMPACT_ATOMS: atom_id res chain seq x y z
N MET A 1 4.53 -32.05 2.04
CA MET A 1 5.75 -31.44 1.45
C MET A 1 5.92 -30.08 2.10
N ASP A 2 6.71 -30.00 3.15
CA ASP A 2 6.98 -28.78 3.90
C ASP A 2 7.93 -27.89 3.10
N LYS A 3 7.44 -26.71 2.72
CA LYS A 3 8.26 -25.65 2.14
C LYS A 3 9.11 -25.07 3.27
N GLN A 4 10.25 -25.70 3.55
CA GLN A 4 11.28 -25.13 4.41
C GLN A 4 11.78 -23.84 3.75
N SER A 5 11.19 -22.71 4.15
CA SER A 5 11.74 -21.38 3.91
C SER A 5 13.14 -21.38 4.54
N THR A 6 14.14 -21.63 3.70
CA THR A 6 15.54 -21.61 4.11
C THR A 6 15.89 -20.15 4.36
N ILE A 7 15.67 -19.68 5.59
CA ILE A 7 16.12 -18.37 6.04
C ILE A 7 17.64 -18.42 6.01
N ARG A 8 18.24 -17.85 4.96
CA ARG A 8 19.69 -17.71 4.88
C ARG A 8 20.10 -16.74 6.00
N SER A 9 21.03 -17.16 6.86
CA SER A 9 21.61 -16.28 7.89
C SER A 9 22.32 -15.13 7.17
N ILE A 10 21.73 -13.94 7.25
CA ILE A 10 22.32 -12.74 6.67
C ILE A 10 23.37 -12.25 7.63
N ARG A 11 24.61 -12.54 7.27
CA ARG A 11 25.81 -12.19 8.00
C ARG A 11 26.30 -10.78 7.64
N SER A 12 25.40 -9.85 7.38
CA SER A 12 25.72 -8.43 7.22
C SER A 12 25.10 -7.66 8.39
N SER A 13 25.96 -7.08 9.23
CA SER A 13 25.53 -6.14 10.26
C SER A 13 24.99 -4.89 9.58
N TYR A 14 23.67 -4.71 9.58
CA TYR A 14 23.03 -3.46 9.20
C TYR A 14 22.58 -2.70 10.45
N LYS A 15 22.68 -1.38 10.42
CA LYS A 15 22.13 -0.47 11.42
C LYS A 15 21.01 0.33 10.77
N ILE A 16 19.84 0.34 11.41
CA ILE A 16 18.68 1.11 10.95
C ILE A 16 18.51 2.27 11.93
N ASP A 17 18.51 3.50 11.42
CA ASP A 17 18.25 4.71 12.21
C ASP A 17 17.03 5.45 11.64
N GLN A 18 16.18 5.96 12.52
CA GLN A 18 15.06 6.83 12.13
C GLN A 18 15.57 8.28 12.04
N VAL A 19 15.20 8.98 10.97
CA VAL A 19 15.51 10.40 10.75
C VAL A 19 14.20 11.18 10.56
N GLU A 20 14.25 12.51 10.58
CA GLU A 20 13.04 13.37 10.55
C GLU A 20 12.05 13.02 9.43
N ASN A 21 12.55 12.60 8.26
CA ASN A 21 11.74 12.33 7.07
C ASN A 21 11.85 10.88 6.57
N GLY A 22 12.22 9.93 7.44
CA GLY A 22 12.29 8.52 7.03
C GLY A 22 13.28 7.68 7.81
N TRP A 23 13.95 6.79 7.09
CA TRP A 23 14.81 5.75 7.64
C TRP A 23 16.12 5.67 6.88
N THR A 24 17.21 5.47 7.60
CA THR A 24 18.52 5.19 7.00
C THR A 24 18.97 3.80 7.38
N VAL A 25 19.54 3.08 6.42
CA VAL A 25 20.14 1.76 6.66
C VAL A 25 21.61 1.83 6.28
N SER A 26 22.48 1.67 7.27
CA SER A 26 23.92 1.58 7.09
C SER A 26 24.36 0.13 7.15
N THR A 27 25.11 -0.31 6.16
CA THR A 27 25.61 -1.69 6.06
C THR A 27 27.10 -1.74 6.38
N GLY A 28 27.57 -2.87 6.92
CA GLY A 28 28.97 -3.01 7.38
C GLY A 28 30.03 -2.90 6.27
N ASP A 29 29.63 -2.98 5.00
CA ASP A 29 30.48 -2.75 3.82
C ASP A 29 30.56 -1.27 3.40
N GLY A 30 29.90 -0.37 4.16
CA GLY A 30 29.93 1.07 3.93
C GLY A 30 28.81 1.59 3.03
N ASN A 31 27.88 0.74 2.55
CA ASN A 31 26.73 1.23 1.80
C ASN A 31 25.67 1.84 2.74
N MET A 32 25.00 2.88 2.25
CA MET A 32 23.92 3.56 2.95
C MET A 32 22.68 3.66 2.05
N PHE A 33 21.53 3.26 2.58
CA PHE A 33 20.23 3.35 1.92
C PHE A 33 19.34 4.33 2.70
N VAL A 34 18.49 5.07 1.99
CA VAL A 34 17.53 6.01 2.58
C VAL A 34 16.14 5.67 2.06
N PHE A 35 15.17 5.56 2.97
CA PHE A 35 13.78 5.25 2.66
C PHE A 35 12.90 6.36 3.23
N ALA A 36 12.04 6.95 2.40
CA ALA A 36 11.11 7.98 2.85
C ALA A 36 9.96 7.36 3.66
N GLU A 37 9.52 6.17 3.23
CA GLU A 37 8.40 5.48 3.85
C GLU A 37 8.84 4.20 4.56
N ALA A 38 8.17 3.89 5.68
CA ALA A 38 8.39 2.64 6.41
C ALA A 38 8.06 1.40 5.55
N ARG A 39 7.18 1.56 4.55
CA ARG A 39 6.82 0.49 3.61
C ARG A 39 7.99 0.12 2.71
N GLU A 40 8.70 1.11 2.15
CA GLU A 40 9.86 0.87 1.29
C GLU A 40 11.01 0.20 2.07
N LEU A 41 11.21 0.62 3.31
CA LEU A 41 12.17 -0.02 4.22
C LEU A 41 11.81 -1.50 4.45
N ALA A 42 10.53 -1.79 4.70
CA ALA A 42 10.05 -3.15 4.91
C ALA A 42 10.19 -4.03 3.65
N GLU A 43 9.89 -3.47 2.47
CA GLU A 43 10.08 -4.13 1.18
C GLU A 43 11.55 -4.48 0.95
N TRP A 44 12.45 -3.51 1.15
CA TRP A 44 13.90 -3.73 1.07
C TRP A 44 14.37 -4.79 2.07
N PHE A 45 13.91 -4.71 3.32
CA PHE A 45 14.29 -5.68 4.35
C PHE A 45 13.88 -7.10 3.97
N CYS A 46 12.63 -7.29 3.53
CA CYS A 46 12.10 -8.56 3.06
C CYS A 46 12.89 -9.14 1.87
N LEU A 47 13.27 -8.30 0.90
CA LEU A 47 14.13 -8.69 -0.22
C LEU A 47 15.49 -9.20 0.27
N ILE A 48 16.10 -8.50 1.22
CA ILE A 48 17.39 -8.89 1.79
C ILE A 48 17.24 -10.22 2.52
N VAL A 49 16.32 -10.35 3.49
CA VAL A 49 16.11 -11.58 4.29
C VAL A 49 15.56 -12.77 3.51
N GLY A 50 15.21 -12.58 2.23
CA GLY A 50 14.62 -13.62 1.39
C GLY A 50 13.25 -14.08 1.88
N VAL A 51 12.57 -13.24 2.67
CA VAL A 51 11.21 -13.49 3.13
C VAL A 51 10.27 -12.80 2.16
N PRO A 52 9.34 -13.51 1.51
CA PRO A 52 8.36 -12.84 0.68
C PRO A 52 7.60 -11.86 1.56
N MET A 53 7.64 -10.57 1.23
CA MET A 53 6.69 -9.63 1.78
C MET A 53 5.35 -10.11 1.23
N ALA A 54 4.62 -10.86 2.06
CA ALA A 54 3.23 -11.14 1.81
C ALA A 54 2.58 -9.77 1.88
N GLY A 55 2.56 -9.09 0.74
CA GLY A 55 1.69 -7.96 0.54
C GLY A 55 0.34 -8.51 0.97
N LYS A 56 -0.13 -8.07 2.13
CA LYS A 56 -1.53 -7.79 2.21
C LYS A 56 -1.75 -6.84 1.03
N LYS A 57 -2.07 -7.40 -0.15
CA LYS A 57 -3.13 -6.84 -0.97
C LYS A 57 -4.11 -6.39 0.09
N GLU A 58 -4.32 -5.09 0.20
CA GLU A 58 -5.44 -4.55 0.96
C GLU A 58 -6.56 -5.55 0.69
N GLN A 59 -6.85 -6.34 1.72
CA GLN A 59 -7.93 -7.29 1.64
C GLN A 59 -9.07 -6.30 1.66
N ASP A 60 -9.52 -5.90 0.46
CA ASP A 60 -10.64 -4.97 0.26
C ASP A 60 -11.63 -5.40 1.32
N ASP A 61 -11.76 -4.58 2.36
CA ASP A 61 -12.61 -4.92 3.47
C ASP A 61 -13.97 -5.15 2.80
N PRO A 62 -14.62 -6.31 2.97
CA PRO A 62 -15.91 -6.56 2.34
C PRO A 62 -16.87 -5.38 2.55
N LEU A 63 -16.75 -4.70 3.70
CA LEU A 63 -17.44 -3.46 4.02
C LEU A 63 -16.99 -2.28 3.16
N GLU A 64 -15.68 -2.06 2.98
CA GLU A 64 -15.15 -0.98 2.13
C GLU A 64 -15.53 -1.19 0.65
N SER A 65 -15.58 -2.43 0.18
CA SER A 65 -16.08 -2.78 -1.15
C SER A 65 -17.57 -2.48 -1.31
N GLU A 66 -18.39 -2.80 -0.31
CA GLU A 66 -19.82 -2.44 -0.30
C GLU A 66 -20.04 -0.93 -0.23
N ILE A 67 -19.25 -0.21 0.59
CA ILE A 67 -19.28 1.25 0.65
C ILE A 67 -18.92 1.84 -0.71
N ARG A 68 -17.86 1.36 -1.38
CA ARG A 68 -17.50 1.82 -2.73
C ARG A 68 -18.61 1.57 -3.75
N LYS A 69 -19.32 0.43 -3.68
CA LYS A 69 -20.47 0.15 -4.54
C LYS A 69 -21.63 1.10 -4.27
N LEU A 70 -21.97 1.32 -2.99
CA LEU A 70 -23.03 2.24 -2.57
C LEU A 70 -22.75 3.67 -3.02
N VAL A 71 -21.52 4.17 -2.83
CA VAL A 71 -21.12 5.51 -3.26
C VAL A 71 -21.20 5.66 -4.78
N LYS A 72 -20.75 4.66 -5.56
CA LYS A 72 -20.89 4.68 -7.03
C LYS A 72 -22.36 4.71 -7.44
N SER A 73 -23.20 3.88 -6.83
CA SER A 73 -24.64 3.87 -7.12
C SER A 73 -25.32 5.18 -6.76
N TYR A 74 -24.95 5.80 -5.63
CA TYR A 74 -25.46 7.11 -5.23
C TYR A 74 -25.07 8.20 -6.24
N ASN A 75 -23.81 8.23 -6.67
CA ASN A 75 -23.34 9.21 -7.66
C ASN A 75 -24.04 9.05 -9.02
N ILE A 76 -24.30 7.81 -9.45
CA ILE A 76 -25.06 7.54 -10.69
C ILE A 76 -26.50 8.05 -10.58
N VAL A 77 -27.14 7.87 -9.42
CA VAL A 77 -28.51 8.38 -9.18
C VAL A 77 -28.52 9.91 -9.09
N ALA A 78 -27.54 10.52 -8.44
CA ALA A 78 -27.42 11.97 -8.35
C ALA A 78 -27.24 12.61 -9.73
N GLU A 79 -26.38 12.03 -10.59
CA GLU A 79 -26.21 12.50 -11.97
C GLU A 79 -27.46 12.33 -12.83
N ASP A 80 -28.27 11.27 -12.63
CA ASP A 80 -29.52 11.06 -13.38
C ASP A 80 -30.63 12.01 -12.91
N VAL A 81 -30.67 12.35 -11.61
CA VAL A 81 -31.58 13.37 -11.08
C VAL A 81 -31.24 14.76 -11.61
N ASP A 82 -29.97 15.15 -11.60
CA ASP A 82 -29.53 16.46 -12.11
C ASP A 82 -29.83 16.62 -13.61
N LYS A 83 -29.62 15.56 -14.42
CA LYS A 83 -29.96 15.58 -15.85
C LYS A 83 -31.46 15.73 -16.09
N ARG A 84 -32.30 15.05 -15.30
CA ARG A 84 -33.76 15.17 -15.40
C ARG A 84 -34.28 16.52 -14.90
N PHE A 85 -33.64 17.10 -13.89
CA PHE A 85 -33.99 18.42 -13.35
C PHE A 85 -33.61 19.56 -14.30
N LEU A 86 -32.45 19.47 -14.95
CA LEU A 86 -32.04 20.41 -15.99
C LEU A 86 -32.93 20.29 -17.24
N ALA A 87 -33.29 19.07 -17.66
CA ALA A 87 -34.17 18.85 -18.80
C ALA A 87 -35.61 19.37 -18.57
N SER A 88 -36.09 19.38 -17.32
CA SER A 88 -37.42 19.91 -16.99
C SER A 88 -37.45 21.44 -16.92
N HIS A 89 -36.34 22.10 -16.58
CA HIS A 89 -36.25 23.57 -16.50
C HIS A 89 -35.94 24.26 -17.84
N VAL A 90 -35.42 23.56 -18.84
CA VAL A 90 -35.16 24.11 -20.19
C VAL A 90 -36.44 24.18 -21.06
N ARG A 91 -37.57 23.64 -20.58
CA ARG A 91 -38.84 23.58 -21.31
C ARG A 91 -39.92 24.57 -20.81
N ALA A 92 -39.54 25.58 -20.05
CA ALA A 92 -40.42 26.71 -19.67
C ALA A 92 -40.13 27.95 -20.54
#